data_AF-A0AAW9SDD2-F1
#
_entry.id   AF-A0AAW9SDD2-F1
#
_cell.length_a   1.000
_cell.length_b   1.000
_cell.length_c   1.000
_cell.angle_alpha   90.00
_cell.angle_beta   90.00
_cell.angle_gamma   90.00
#
_symmetry.space_group_name_H-M   'P 1'
#
loop_
_entity.id
_entity.type
_entity.pdbx_description
1 polymer ?
#
loop_
_entity_poly.entity_id
_entity_poly.type
_entity_poly.pdbx_seq_one_letter_code
_entity_poly.pdbx_strand_id
1 'polypeptide(L)'
;MKTIQLLFMLTGLVLFSSCTKKTPKFIQIDKLSEKTLFSGNTYGYSEVFLVENPPEDKAIRDSLKLNYFMKHRIDFCALDGDIHKYAMSFFRKNSCTSYYMDNEEDKRHLIAEDCEDYYMGMFYYERSKENPDIWTCTYPEGIIDTVYCVSQQVEMDTIR
;
A
#
# COMPACT_ATOMS: atom_id res chain seq x y z
N MET A 1 -47.87 -22.79 26.51
CA MET A 1 -46.45 -23.01 26.87
C MET A 1 -45.50 -23.11 25.66
N LYS A 2 -45.91 -23.70 24.53
CA LYS A 2 -45.05 -23.85 23.33
C LYS A 2 -44.74 -22.54 22.57
N THR A 3 -45.63 -21.55 22.63
CA THR A 3 -45.49 -20.24 21.94
C THR A 3 -44.46 -19.31 22.59
N ILE A 4 -44.31 -19.35 23.91
CA ILE A 4 -43.35 -18.51 24.64
C ILE A 4 -41.92 -18.98 24.37
N GLN A 5 -41.67 -20.29 24.32
CA GLN A 5 -40.36 -20.84 23.96
C GLN A 5 -39.95 -20.50 22.52
N LEU A 6 -40.90 -20.42 21.59
CA LEU A 6 -40.63 -20.03 20.20
C LEU A 6 -40.20 -18.56 20.11
N LEU A 7 -40.80 -17.67 20.91
CA LEU A 7 -40.42 -16.26 20.97
C LEU A 7 -38.99 -16.06 21.52
N PHE A 8 -38.60 -16.80 22.56
CA PHE A 8 -37.26 -16.73 23.13
C PHE A 8 -36.17 -17.28 22.19
N MET A 9 -36.50 -18.29 21.37
CA MET A 9 -35.57 -18.81 20.35
C MET A 9 -35.41 -17.84 19.18
N LEU A 10 -36.49 -17.14 18.78
CA LEU A 10 -36.44 -16.12 17.72
C LEU A 10 -35.74 -14.83 18.16
N THR A 11 -35.93 -14.37 19.41
CA THR A 11 -35.21 -13.19 19.92
C THR A 11 -33.75 -13.48 20.25
N GLY A 12 -33.43 -14.71 20.69
CA GLY A 12 -32.05 -15.16 20.90
C GLY A 12 -31.23 -15.21 19.60
N LEU A 13 -31.83 -15.65 18.48
CA LEU A 13 -31.12 -15.71 17.19
C LEU A 13 -30.80 -14.33 16.59
N VAL A 14 -31.65 -13.33 16.83
CA VAL A 14 -31.47 -11.97 16.29
C VAL A 14 -30.31 -11.23 17.00
N LEU A 15 -30.05 -11.54 18.28
CA LEU A 15 -28.96 -10.94 19.07
C LEU A 15 -27.56 -11.43 18.70
N PHE A 16 -27.42 -12.55 17.99
CA PHE A 16 -26.13 -13.04 17.49
C PHE A 16 -25.81 -12.58 16.06
N SER A 17 -26.70 -11.83 15.42
CA SER A 17 -26.45 -11.27 14.10
C SER A 17 -25.73 -9.92 14.22
N SER A 18 -24.48 -9.90 13.75
CA SER A 18 -23.72 -8.70 13.32
C SER A 18 -22.78 -8.02 14.32
N CYS A 19 -21.86 -8.79 14.90
CA CYS A 19 -20.47 -8.32 15.02
C CYS A 19 -19.65 -8.81 13.82
N THR A 20 -20.13 -8.54 12.60
CA THR A 20 -19.37 -8.85 11.38
C THR A 20 -18.21 -7.86 11.33
N LYS A 21 -16.99 -8.32 11.66
CA LYS A 21 -15.79 -7.50 11.48
C LYS A 21 -15.76 -7.05 10.02
N LYS A 22 -15.83 -5.74 9.79
CA LYS A 22 -15.74 -5.18 8.44
C LYS A 22 -14.40 -5.59 7.84
N THR A 23 -14.43 -6.10 6.61
CA THR A 23 -13.22 -6.50 5.91
C THR A 23 -12.37 -5.27 5.59
N PRO A 24 -11.04 -5.33 5.79
CA PRO A 24 -10.15 -4.25 5.39
C PRO A 24 -10.28 -3.93 3.90
N LYS A 25 -10.25 -2.65 3.54
CA LYS A 25 -10.25 -2.20 2.14
C LYS A 25 -9.12 -1.21 1.91
N PHE A 26 -8.45 -1.32 0.77
CA PHE A 26 -7.39 -0.43 0.34
C PHE A 26 -7.93 0.49 -0.75
N ILE A 27 -7.71 1.79 -0.58
CA ILE A 27 -8.18 2.85 -1.47
C ILE A 27 -6.97 3.70 -1.85
N GLN A 28 -6.60 3.69 -3.12
CA GLN A 28 -5.51 4.55 -3.61
C GLN A 28 -5.97 6.01 -3.64
N ILE A 29 -5.06 6.92 -3.29
CA ILE A 29 -5.25 8.35 -3.53
C ILE A 29 -4.45 8.71 -4.79
N ASP A 30 -5.08 8.61 -5.95
CA ASP A 30 -4.41 8.79 -7.26
C ASP A 30 -3.68 10.13 -7.36
N LYS A 31 -4.25 11.20 -6.79
CA LYS A 31 -3.62 12.54 -6.77
C LYS A 31 -2.30 12.59 -6.00
N LEU A 32 -2.07 11.67 -5.06
CA LEU A 32 -0.79 11.57 -4.34
C LEU A 32 0.12 10.48 -4.91
N SER A 33 -0.39 9.70 -5.87
CA SER A 33 0.32 8.57 -6.47
C SER A 33 0.99 8.98 -7.78
N GLU A 34 2.16 9.59 -7.71
CA GLU A 34 2.86 10.08 -8.90
C GLU A 34 4.39 10.05 -8.79
N LYS A 35 5.03 10.43 -9.90
CA LYS A 35 6.46 10.71 -9.98
C LYS A 35 6.76 12.02 -9.26
N THR A 36 7.65 11.98 -8.27
CA THR A 36 8.06 13.14 -7.48
C THR A 36 9.57 13.29 -7.44
N LEU A 37 10.05 14.52 -7.22
CA LEU A 37 11.45 14.80 -6.98
C LEU A 37 11.77 14.52 -5.51
N PHE A 38 12.57 13.49 -5.23
CA PHE A 38 12.89 13.10 -3.85
C PHE A 38 14.04 13.93 -3.26
N SER A 39 15.16 14.04 -3.99
CA SER A 39 16.33 14.81 -3.56
C SER A 39 17.30 15.06 -4.71
N GLY A 40 17.78 16.29 -4.84
CA GLY A 40 18.65 16.70 -5.94
C GLY A 40 17.97 16.45 -7.29
N ASN A 41 18.59 15.62 -8.14
CA ASN A 41 18.04 15.20 -9.43
C ASN A 41 17.50 13.77 -9.41
N THR A 42 17.18 13.23 -8.22
CA THR A 42 16.67 11.85 -8.09
C THR A 42 15.16 11.87 -8.11
N TYR A 43 14.57 11.31 -9.16
CA TYR A 43 13.13 11.07 -9.21
C TYR A 43 12.78 9.76 -8.52
N GLY A 44 11.62 9.76 -7.87
CA GLY A 44 10.99 8.55 -7.39
C GLY A 44 9.52 8.52 -7.77
N TYR A 45 8.89 7.37 -7.57
CA TYR A 45 7.46 7.19 -7.75
C TYR A 45 6.86 6.80 -6.40
N SER A 46 5.87 7.54 -5.92
CA SER A 46 5.19 7.23 -4.67
C SER A 46 3.74 6.86 -4.94
N GLU A 47 3.21 5.91 -4.18
CA GLU A 47 1.79 5.59 -4.13
C GLU A 47 1.29 5.70 -2.69
N VAL A 48 0.09 6.27 -2.52
CA VAL A 48 -0.53 6.44 -1.20
C VAL A 48 -1.85 5.70 -1.15
N PHE A 49 -2.00 4.85 -0.13
CA PHE A 49 -3.20 4.06 0.10
C PHE A 49 -3.82 4.35 1.47
N LEU A 50 -5.13 4.55 1.48
CA LEU A 50 -5.94 4.54 2.69
C LEU A 50 -6.48 3.15 2.97
N VAL A 51 -6.37 2.71 4.21
CA VAL A 51 -6.88 1.43 4.69
C VAL A 51 -8.13 1.68 5.53
N GLU A 52 -9.28 1.30 4.99
CA GLU A 52 -10.55 1.30 5.70
C GLU A 52 -10.68 0.04 6.56
N ASN A 53 -11.17 0.17 7.80
CA ASN A 53 -11.36 -0.93 8.74
C ASN A 53 -10.11 -1.82 8.95
N PRO A 54 -8.91 -1.25 9.19
CA PRO A 54 -7.73 -2.07 9.42
C PRO A 54 -7.87 -2.88 10.72
N PRO A 55 -7.26 -4.08 10.80
CA PRO A 55 -7.18 -4.80 12.05
C PRO A 55 -6.35 -4.01 13.09
N GLU A 56 -6.82 -4.02 14.34
CA GLU A 56 -6.12 -3.32 15.44
C GLU A 56 -4.80 -4.00 15.80
N ASP A 57 -4.75 -5.33 15.70
CA ASP A 57 -3.53 -6.11 15.91
C ASP A 57 -2.45 -5.72 14.88
N LYS A 58 -1.27 -5.34 15.39
CA LYS A 58 -0.16 -4.86 14.57
C LYS A 58 0.40 -5.95 13.65
N ALA A 59 0.56 -7.18 14.14
CA ALA A 59 1.14 -8.26 13.34
C ALA A 59 0.21 -8.64 12.18
N ILE A 60 -1.11 -8.69 12.43
CA ILE A 60 -2.11 -8.92 11.38
C ILE A 60 -2.10 -7.76 10.38
N ARG A 61 -2.01 -6.51 10.85
CA ARG A 61 -1.94 -5.33 9.97
C ARG A 61 -0.68 -5.32 9.11
N ASP A 62 0.48 -5.67 9.67
CA ASP A 62 1.74 -5.74 8.95
C ASP A 62 1.72 -6.84 7.88
N SER A 63 1.23 -8.03 8.23
CA SER A 63 1.02 -9.12 7.28
C SER A 63 0.04 -8.73 6.17
N LEU A 64 -1.06 -8.05 6.50
CA LEU A 64 -2.04 -7.58 5.52
C LEU A 64 -1.41 -6.61 4.51
N LYS A 65 -0.64 -5.61 4.97
CA LYS A 65 0.05 -4.67 4.08
C LYS A 65 1.06 -5.38 3.18
N LEU A 66 1.87 -6.30 3.73
CA LEU A 66 2.83 -7.07 2.94
C LEU A 66 2.11 -7.88 1.85
N ASN A 67 1.05 -8.60 2.20
CA ASN A 67 0.28 -9.36 1.24
C ASN A 67 -0.34 -8.46 0.15
N TYR A 68 -0.84 -7.29 0.53
CA TYR A 68 -1.35 -6.32 -0.43
C TYR A 68 -0.24 -5.83 -1.37
N PHE A 69 0.89 -5.41 -0.81
CA PHE A 69 2.06 -4.97 -1.56
C PHE A 69 2.54 -6.02 -2.55
N MET A 70 2.78 -7.26 -2.12
CA MET A 70 3.27 -8.32 -3.01
C MET A 70 2.32 -8.60 -4.18
N LYS A 71 1.01 -8.36 -3.98
CA LYS A 71 -0.04 -8.59 -4.98
C LYS A 71 -0.28 -7.40 -5.90
N HIS A 72 -0.12 -6.18 -5.40
CA HIS A 72 -0.57 -4.95 -6.05
C HIS A 72 0.54 -3.95 -6.35
N ARG A 73 1.78 -4.22 -5.93
CA ARG A 73 2.94 -3.41 -6.34
C ARG A 73 2.99 -3.33 -7.85
N ILE A 74 3.42 -2.18 -8.32
CA ILE A 74 3.69 -1.93 -9.73
C ILE A 74 4.76 -2.89 -10.27
N ASP A 75 4.81 -2.99 -11.60
CA ASP A 75 5.94 -3.62 -12.27
C ASP A 75 7.16 -2.67 -12.23
N PHE A 76 8.11 -2.98 -11.35
CA PHE A 76 9.37 -2.24 -11.24
C PHE A 76 10.16 -2.17 -12.54
N CYS A 77 9.98 -3.14 -13.43
CA CYS A 77 10.69 -3.22 -14.70
C CYS A 77 10.06 -2.36 -15.79
N ALA A 78 8.82 -1.92 -15.58
CA ALA A 78 8.12 -0.97 -16.42
C ALA A 78 8.31 0.49 -15.99
N LEU A 79 8.99 0.76 -14.86
CA LEU A 79 9.28 2.11 -14.41
C LEU A 79 10.30 2.81 -15.31
N ASP A 80 10.04 4.09 -15.60
CA ASP A 80 10.95 4.94 -16.37
C ASP A 80 12.40 4.88 -15.82
N GLY A 81 13.37 4.96 -16.71
CA GLY A 81 14.80 4.83 -16.37
C GLY A 81 15.32 5.91 -15.42
N ASP A 82 14.62 7.04 -15.29
CA ASP A 82 15.00 8.12 -14.37
C ASP A 82 14.36 8.00 -12.97
N ILE A 83 13.45 7.03 -12.77
CA ILE A 83 12.92 6.67 -11.45
C ILE A 83 13.93 5.76 -10.75
N HIS A 84 14.41 6.22 -9.60
CA HIS A 84 15.41 5.52 -8.80
C HIS A 84 14.87 5.08 -7.43
N LYS A 85 13.67 5.53 -7.08
CA LYS A 85 13.05 5.31 -5.78
C LYS A 85 11.58 4.96 -5.98
N TYR A 86 11.08 4.02 -5.19
CA TYR A 86 9.67 3.69 -5.16
C TYR A 86 9.18 3.59 -3.72
N ALA A 87 8.01 4.15 -3.46
CA ALA A 87 7.36 4.12 -2.15
C ALA A 87 5.90 3.72 -2.29
N MET A 88 5.44 2.76 -1.47
CA MET A 88 4.01 2.50 -1.27
C MET A 88 3.66 2.74 0.20
N SER A 89 2.99 3.85 0.48
CA SER A 89 2.65 4.30 1.83
C SER A 89 1.20 3.96 2.19
N PHE A 90 0.99 3.52 3.43
CA PHE A 90 -0.33 3.18 3.96
C PHE A 90 -0.72 4.09 5.11
N PHE A 91 -1.97 4.56 5.10
CA PHE A 91 -2.55 5.34 6.17
C PHE A 91 -3.91 4.76 6.57
N ARG A 92 -4.32 4.93 7.83
CA ARG A 92 -5.68 4.57 8.24
C ARG A 92 -6.66 5.57 7.63
N LYS A 93 -7.76 5.08 7.03
CA LYS A 93 -8.83 5.96 6.55
C LYS A 93 -9.57 6.59 7.73
N ASN A 94 -9.59 7.91 7.79
CA ASN A 94 -10.35 8.71 8.75
C ASN A 94 -10.63 10.10 8.16
N SER A 95 -11.12 11.04 8.98
CA SER A 95 -11.38 12.42 8.55
C SER A 95 -10.14 13.18 8.09
N CYS A 96 -9.01 13.05 8.79
CA CYS A 96 -7.73 13.68 8.42
C CYS A 96 -7.25 13.18 7.05
N THR A 97 -7.13 11.86 6.89
CA THR A 97 -6.55 11.27 5.68
C THR A 97 -7.51 11.32 4.49
N SER A 98 -8.83 11.30 4.73
CA SER A 98 -9.81 11.43 3.64
C SER A 98 -9.89 12.84 3.08
N TYR A 99 -9.48 13.88 3.82
CA TYR A 99 -9.38 15.25 3.29
C TYR A 99 -8.57 15.29 1.99
N TYR A 100 -7.49 14.51 1.93
CA TYR A 100 -6.57 14.44 0.80
C TYR A 100 -7.11 13.70 -0.42
N MET A 101 -8.27 13.03 -0.32
CA MET A 101 -8.93 12.43 -1.48
C MET A 101 -9.61 13.50 -2.34
N ASP A 102 -10.25 14.46 -1.68
CA ASP A 102 -11.18 15.38 -2.33
C ASP A 102 -10.57 16.77 -2.58
N ASN A 103 -9.56 17.17 -1.80
CA ASN A 103 -8.96 18.51 -1.89
C ASN A 103 -7.78 18.56 -2.87
N GLU A 104 -7.76 19.61 -3.71
CA GLU A 104 -6.81 19.79 -4.81
C GLU A 104 -5.53 20.54 -4.42
N GLU A 105 -5.43 21.07 -3.19
CA GLU A 105 -4.21 21.76 -2.77
C GLU A 105 -3.05 20.75 -2.72
N ASP A 106 -1.95 21.10 -3.39
CA ASP A 106 -0.75 20.28 -3.56
C ASP A 106 0.05 20.16 -2.24
N LYS A 107 -0.60 19.52 -1.26
CA LYS A 107 -0.16 19.32 0.12
C LYS A 107 0.31 17.88 0.33
N ARG A 108 0.83 17.24 -0.72
CA ARG A 108 1.34 15.86 -0.70
C ARG A 108 2.33 15.58 0.42
N HIS A 109 3.26 16.51 0.64
CA HIS A 109 4.23 16.43 1.73
C HIS A 109 3.57 16.51 3.12
N LEU A 110 2.36 17.06 3.21
CA LEU A 110 1.66 17.26 4.46
C LEU A 110 0.81 16.07 4.90
N ILE A 111 0.42 15.08 4.06
CA ILE A 111 -0.38 13.97 4.62
C ILE A 111 0.42 13.18 5.69
N ALA A 112 1.73 13.04 5.47
CA ALA A 112 2.60 12.40 6.43
C ALA A 112 2.82 13.25 7.69
N GLU A 113 2.84 14.59 7.56
CA GLU A 113 3.03 15.53 8.67
C GLU A 113 1.72 15.79 9.43
N ASP A 114 0.64 16.15 8.74
CA ASP A 114 -0.68 16.46 9.29
C ASP A 114 -1.41 15.24 9.86
N CYS A 115 -1.18 14.06 9.29
CA CYS A 115 -1.86 12.82 9.67
C CYS A 115 -0.90 11.72 10.13
N GLU A 116 0.26 12.09 10.72
CA GLU A 116 1.31 11.17 11.18
C GLU A 116 0.77 10.06 12.09
N ASP A 117 -0.12 10.39 13.03
CA ASP A 117 -0.76 9.45 13.97
C ASP A 117 -1.53 8.31 13.28
N TYR A 118 -1.85 8.51 12.00
CA TYR A 118 -2.59 7.57 11.18
C TYR A 118 -1.73 6.87 10.14
N TYR A 119 -0.44 7.17 10.09
CA TYR A 119 0.52 6.47 9.27
C TYR A 119 0.66 5.02 9.74
N MET A 120 0.48 4.09 8.81
CA MET A 120 0.56 2.67 9.07
C MET A 120 1.90 2.08 8.64
N GLY A 121 2.79 2.85 8.01
CA GLY A 121 4.06 2.37 7.44
C GLY A 121 4.04 2.36 5.91
N MET A 122 5.18 2.03 5.32
CA MET A 122 5.37 1.97 3.87
C MET A 122 6.26 0.79 3.48
N PHE A 123 6.27 0.47 2.18
CA PHE A 123 7.36 -0.25 1.54
C PHE A 123 8.17 0.73 0.70
N TYR A 124 9.48 0.58 0.74
CA TYR A 124 10.39 1.47 0.04
C TYR A 124 11.46 0.66 -0.67
N TYR A 125 11.65 0.98 -1.95
CA TYR A 125 12.58 0.30 -2.82
C TYR A 125 13.51 1.33 -3.46
N GLU A 126 14.78 0.95 -3.59
CA GLU A 126 15.76 1.73 -4.31
C GLU A 126 16.30 0.94 -5.49
N ARG A 127 16.44 1.62 -6.62
CA ARG A 127 17.09 1.11 -7.81
C ARG A 127 18.60 1.16 -7.61
N SER A 128 19.29 0.08 -7.93
CA SER A 128 20.75 0.05 -7.82
C SER A 128 21.39 1.03 -8.79
N LYS A 129 22.34 1.81 -8.28
CA LYS A 129 23.14 2.75 -9.08
C LYS A 129 24.17 2.02 -9.95
N GLU A 130 24.60 0.83 -9.53
CA GLU A 130 25.58 0.02 -10.25
C GLU A 130 24.90 -0.83 -11.33
N ASN A 131 23.68 -1.28 -11.07
CA ASN A 131 22.89 -2.06 -12.02
C ASN A 131 21.42 -1.59 -12.02
N PRO A 132 21.01 -0.76 -12.99
CA PRO A 132 19.64 -0.24 -13.08
C PRO A 132 18.55 -1.31 -13.23
N ASP A 133 18.90 -2.56 -13.52
CA ASP A 133 17.96 -3.67 -13.61
C ASP A 133 17.63 -4.29 -12.24
N ILE A 134 18.22 -3.79 -11.15
CA ILE A 134 18.01 -4.32 -9.80
C ILE A 134 17.29 -3.30 -8.93
N TRP A 135 16.22 -3.74 -8.27
CA TRP A 135 15.53 -3.02 -7.22
C TRP A 135 15.61 -3.79 -5.91
N THR A 136 15.89 -3.08 -4.81
CA THR A 136 16.00 -3.69 -3.49
C THR A 136 15.06 -3.02 -2.50
N CYS A 137 14.34 -3.82 -1.73
CA CYS A 137 13.58 -3.34 -0.58
C CYS A 137 14.54 -2.82 0.49
N THR A 138 14.40 -1.56 0.87
CA THR A 138 15.22 -0.92 1.91
C THR A 138 14.40 -0.57 3.16
N TYR A 139 13.06 -0.59 3.08
CA TYR A 139 12.16 -0.45 4.23
C TYR A 139 10.84 -1.22 4.00
N PRO A 140 10.25 -1.85 5.04
CA PRO A 140 10.66 -1.87 6.44
C PRO A 140 11.88 -2.77 6.70
N GLU A 141 12.62 -2.47 7.76
CA GLU A 141 13.76 -3.29 8.21
C GLU A 141 13.31 -4.73 8.47
N GLY A 142 14.13 -5.70 8.02
CA GLY A 142 13.88 -7.13 8.18
C GLY A 142 13.09 -7.78 7.04
N ILE A 143 12.56 -7.02 6.08
CA ILE A 143 12.06 -7.55 4.81
C ILE A 143 13.15 -7.44 3.77
N ILE A 144 13.64 -8.58 3.30
CA ILE A 144 14.63 -8.69 2.23
C ILE A 144 13.89 -9.14 0.97
N ASP A 145 13.74 -8.23 0.02
CA ASP A 145 13.22 -8.52 -1.31
C ASP A 145 14.11 -7.83 -2.36
N THR A 146 14.34 -8.52 -3.47
CA THR A 146 15.12 -8.03 -4.59
C THR A 146 14.43 -8.40 -5.89
N VAL A 147 14.15 -7.40 -6.71
CA VAL A 147 13.53 -7.56 -8.02
C VAL A 147 14.59 -7.41 -9.08
N TYR A 148 14.68 -8.40 -9.97
CA TYR A 148 15.58 -8.40 -11.12
C TYR A 148 14.77 -8.21 -12.39
N CYS A 149 15.02 -7.09 -13.07
CA CYS A 149 14.45 -6.76 -14.35
C CYS A 149 15.31 -7.34 -15.45
N VAL A 150 15.04 -8.58 -15.86
CA VAL A 150 15.79 -9.20 -16.95
C VAL A 150 15.47 -8.43 -18.23
N SER A 151 16.42 -7.63 -18.72
CA SER A 151 16.35 -7.09 -20.07
C SER A 151 16.35 -8.26 -21.05
N GLN A 152 15.33 -8.33 -21.93
CA GLN A 152 15.33 -9.26 -23.06
C GLN A 152 16.37 -8.80 -24.10
N GLN A 153 17.65 -8.89 -23.76
CA GLN A 153 18.77 -8.64 -24.66
C GLN A 153 19.62 -9.90 -24.81
N VAL A 154 18.97 -11.02 -25.15
CA VAL A 154 19.67 -12.22 -25.67
C VAL A 154 18.76 -12.88 -26.72
N GLU A 155 18.90 -12.46 -27.98
CA GLU A 155 18.83 -13.29 -29.21
C GLU A 155 18.66 -12.39 -30.45
N MET A 156 19.74 -11.74 -30.89
CA MET A 156 19.89 -11.31 -32.30
C MET A 156 21.35 -11.12 -32.74
N ASP A 157 22.31 -11.79 -32.10
CA ASP A 157 23.73 -11.77 -32.52
C ASP A 157 24.24 -13.15 -33.00
N THR A 158 23.35 -14.01 -33.49
CA THR A 158 23.76 -15.29 -34.10
C THR A 158 23.01 -15.64 -35.39
N ILE A 159 22.83 -14.69 -36.31
CA ILE A 159 22.70 -15.02 -37.74
C ILE A 159 23.41 -13.92 -38.56
N ARG A 160 24.70 -14.10 -38.81
CA ARG A 160 25.41 -13.54 -39.98
C ARG A 160 26.38 -14.56 -40.52
#